data_AF-A0A6M2AZG4-F1
#
_entry.id   AF-A0A6M2AZG4-F1
#
_cell.length_a   1.000
_cell.length_b   1.000
_cell.length_c   1.000
_cell.angle_alpha   90.00
_cell.angle_beta   90.00
_cell.angle_gamma   90.00
#
_symmetry.space_group_name_H-M   'P 1'
#
loop_
_entity.id
_entity.type
_entity.pdbx_description
1 polymer ?
#
loop_
_entity_poly.entity_id
_entity_poly.type
_entity_poly.pdbx_seq_one_letter_code
_entity_poly.pdbx_strand_id
1 'polypeptide(L)'
;MLATFIIGLREGLEAALIVGIIAAFLRKNGKSLTAMWVGVVLAVVLSVAVGVALELTERALPQAGQEGMESVIGGVAVFFVTGMILWMNTHAHNMKKELESEAAQAISQSGAWALASMAFLAVLKEGFETSVFLLATFSVAQSAAWAAAGAVIGLLVAVFIGCGIYYGGIRINLSRFFRFTGLFLIFVAGGLIITSLMTAHEAGWLNIGQQRVADLSWLVPPGTVRSALITGVLGIPADPNLIETFGWVLYIAIVTVMIYWPANRRPSPKVAARTLLASAAVLALAAISLLLFYPTFTLQVPDTAPLVTNDAQNAAGQLQLLPVAGNGYQLSVKTASGGTTLINLPADAATAGSQAGMPADEWTVKSTYSPPGAPAILDLDAVVALYGNRIPIGLDPAQHPGPYQAAWTLHCNVQVSVAQGVLLGASAQADEVITLSGSGLQSPRTVTARHPTAAASGCNWQVSGAYQQSVSDALQQMQTYQDTYRFWAVMLPVLLLALALIFVISALRVLLKLRNERLSVSGKDGLSFGSPLHTGLPKNK
;
A
#
# COMPACT_ATOMS: atom_id res chain seq x y z
N MET A 1 0.14 -24.94 -7.39
CA MET A 1 -0.26 -26.35 -7.15
C MET A 1 0.29 -26.91 -5.84
N LEU A 2 1.61 -26.89 -5.61
CA LEU A 2 2.20 -27.61 -4.48
C LEU A 2 1.82 -27.01 -3.11
N ALA A 3 1.85 -25.69 -2.99
CA ALA A 3 1.40 -24.99 -1.78
C ALA A 3 -0.07 -25.32 -1.43
N THR A 4 -0.97 -25.16 -2.40
CA THR A 4 -2.40 -25.46 -2.23
C THR A 4 -2.67 -26.95 -2.00
N PHE A 5 -1.88 -27.85 -2.58
CA PHE A 5 -1.92 -29.28 -2.28
C PHE A 5 -1.57 -29.58 -0.82
N ILE A 6 -0.49 -29.00 -0.29
CA ILE A 6 -0.07 -29.25 1.09
C ILE A 6 -1.04 -28.63 2.09
N ILE A 7 -1.58 -27.44 1.80
CA ILE A 7 -2.65 -26.83 2.59
C ILE A 7 -3.88 -27.73 2.59
N GLY A 8 -4.41 -28.10 1.42
CA GLY A 8 -5.58 -28.97 1.30
C GLY A 8 -5.38 -30.35 1.92
N LEU A 9 -4.17 -30.91 1.84
CA LEU A 9 -3.81 -32.17 2.50
C LEU A 9 -3.79 -32.04 4.02
N ARG A 10 -3.28 -30.93 4.57
CA ARG A 10 -3.20 -30.68 6.02
C ARG A 10 -4.61 -30.48 6.60
N GLU A 11 -5.33 -29.50 6.10
CA GLU A 11 -6.67 -29.17 6.60
C GLU A 11 -7.66 -30.31 6.35
N GLY A 12 -7.58 -30.91 5.17
CA GLY A 12 -8.38 -32.08 4.83
C GLY A 12 -8.12 -33.26 5.76
N LEU A 13 -6.87 -33.47 6.20
CA LEU A 13 -6.52 -34.59 7.07
C LEU A 13 -7.02 -34.35 8.50
N GLU A 14 -6.98 -33.12 8.99
CA GLU A 14 -7.56 -32.73 10.27
C GLU A 14 -9.08 -32.91 10.26
N ALA A 15 -9.76 -32.39 9.24
CA ALA A 15 -11.19 -32.60 9.07
C ALA A 15 -11.55 -34.09 8.94
N ALA A 16 -10.81 -34.86 8.14
CA ALA A 16 -11.03 -36.29 7.95
C ALA A 16 -10.79 -37.10 9.23
N LEU A 17 -9.83 -36.70 10.07
CA LEU A 17 -9.59 -37.32 11.38
C LEU A 17 -10.76 -37.06 12.33
N ILE A 18 -11.23 -35.81 12.42
CA ILE A 18 -12.36 -35.46 13.29
C ILE A 18 -13.63 -36.21 12.85
N VAL A 19 -13.96 -36.15 11.56
CA VAL A 19 -15.10 -36.88 10.99
C VAL A 19 -14.94 -38.39 11.18
N GLY A 20 -13.74 -38.93 10.97
CA GLY A 20 -13.42 -40.34 11.17
C GLY A 20 -13.63 -40.81 12.61
N ILE A 21 -13.21 -40.01 13.60
CA ILE A 21 -13.41 -40.29 15.03
C ILE A 21 -14.90 -40.27 15.36
N ILE A 22 -15.65 -39.25 14.92
CA ILE A 22 -17.10 -39.15 15.15
C ILE A 22 -17.84 -40.31 14.46
N ALA A 23 -17.45 -40.67 13.24
CA ALA A 23 -18.03 -41.80 12.51
C ALA A 23 -17.76 -43.14 13.20
N ALA A 24 -16.54 -43.36 13.71
CA ALA A 24 -16.17 -44.59 14.43
C ALA A 24 -16.98 -44.72 15.71
N PHE A 25 -17.20 -43.59 16.37
CA PHE A 25 -17.95 -43.47 17.60
C PHE A 25 -19.46 -43.68 17.41
N LEU A 26 -20.07 -43.10 16.36
CA LEU A 26 -21.48 -43.33 16.01
C LEU A 26 -21.73 -44.80 15.65
N ARG A 27 -20.80 -45.41 14.89
CA ARG A 27 -20.86 -46.82 14.51
C ARG A 27 -20.75 -47.74 15.72
N LYS A 28 -19.86 -47.46 16.67
CA LYS A 28 -19.71 -48.23 17.91
C LYS A 28 -20.96 -48.19 18.80
N ASN A 29 -21.72 -47.10 18.74
CA ASN A 29 -22.94 -46.90 19.52
C ASN A 29 -24.24 -47.23 18.75
N GLY A 30 -24.16 -47.82 17.56
CA GLY A 30 -25.32 -48.24 16.76
C GLY A 30 -26.23 -47.10 16.28
N LYS A 31 -25.73 -45.87 16.22
CA LYS A 31 -26.49 -44.68 15.77
C LYS A 31 -26.27 -44.43 14.27
N SER A 32 -27.28 -43.84 13.61
CA SER A 32 -27.20 -43.51 12.18
C SER A 32 -26.15 -42.44 11.89
N LEU A 33 -25.38 -42.64 10.81
CA LEU A 33 -24.38 -41.70 10.29
C LEU A 33 -24.99 -40.55 9.46
N THR A 34 -26.28 -40.64 9.10
CA THR A 34 -26.93 -39.69 8.18
C THR A 34 -26.89 -38.27 8.71
N ALA A 35 -27.15 -38.06 10.01
CA ALA A 35 -27.15 -36.73 10.61
C ALA A 35 -25.76 -36.05 10.56
N MET A 36 -24.68 -36.85 10.75
CA MET A 36 -23.31 -36.36 10.62
C MET A 36 -23.01 -35.93 9.19
N TRP A 37 -23.36 -36.75 8.19
CA TRP A 37 -23.12 -36.42 6.78
C TRP A 37 -23.86 -35.16 6.33
N VAL A 38 -25.09 -34.94 6.80
CA VAL A 38 -25.82 -33.68 6.54
C VAL A 38 -25.04 -32.48 7.10
N GLY A 39 -24.52 -32.59 8.32
CA GLY A 39 -23.65 -31.56 8.91
C GLY A 39 -22.39 -31.33 8.08
N VAL A 40 -21.65 -32.39 7.72
CA VAL A 40 -20.43 -32.27 6.90
C VAL A 40 -20.70 -31.59 5.56
N VAL A 41 -21.74 -32.03 4.83
CA VAL A 41 -22.10 -31.44 3.53
C VAL A 41 -22.48 -29.97 3.68
N LEU A 42 -23.28 -29.62 4.69
CA LEU A 42 -23.66 -28.23 4.95
C LEU A 42 -22.44 -27.35 5.27
N ALA A 43 -21.50 -27.85 6.07
CA ALA A 43 -20.26 -27.14 6.41
C ALA A 43 -19.38 -26.90 5.18
N VAL A 44 -19.25 -27.90 4.30
CA VAL A 44 -18.50 -27.78 3.04
C VAL A 44 -19.13 -26.73 2.13
N VAL A 45 -20.46 -26.78 1.93
CA VAL A 45 -21.18 -25.80 1.11
C VAL A 45 -20.99 -24.39 1.65
N LEU A 46 -21.12 -24.21 2.97
CA LEU A 46 -20.95 -22.90 3.60
C LEU A 46 -19.51 -22.39 3.47
N SER A 47 -18.50 -23.26 3.58
CA SER A 47 -17.10 -22.88 3.41
C SER A 47 -16.81 -22.42 1.97
N VAL A 48 -17.30 -23.15 0.97
CA VAL A 48 -17.20 -22.75 -0.43
C VAL A 48 -17.91 -21.42 -0.67
N ALA A 49 -19.10 -21.22 -0.10
CA ALA A 49 -19.83 -19.96 -0.22
C ALA A 49 -19.04 -18.76 0.37
N VAL A 50 -18.36 -18.95 1.51
CA VAL A 50 -17.47 -17.92 2.08
C VAL A 50 -16.32 -17.61 1.15
N GLY A 51 -15.65 -18.62 0.59
CA GLY A 51 -14.56 -18.42 -0.37
C GLY A 51 -14.99 -17.61 -1.59
N VAL A 52 -16.14 -17.98 -2.20
CA VAL A 52 -16.70 -17.27 -3.36
C VAL A 52 -17.11 -15.84 -2.99
N ALA A 53 -17.71 -15.62 -1.83
CA ALA A 53 -18.12 -14.29 -1.39
C ALA A 53 -16.93 -13.33 -1.19
N LEU A 54 -15.82 -13.84 -0.66
CA LEU A 54 -14.58 -13.06 -0.51
C LEU A 54 -13.99 -12.69 -1.88
N GLU A 55 -13.90 -13.64 -2.81
CA GLU A 55 -13.38 -13.40 -4.18
C GLU A 55 -14.23 -12.37 -4.94
N LEU A 56 -15.56 -12.44 -4.82
CA LEU A 56 -16.46 -11.48 -5.47
C LEU A 56 -16.33 -10.06 -4.87
N THR A 57 -16.08 -9.96 -3.56
CA THR A 57 -15.90 -8.67 -2.88
C THR A 57 -14.59 -8.00 -3.31
N GLU A 58 -13.52 -8.79 -3.43
CA GLU A 58 -12.20 -8.32 -3.85
C GLU A 58 -12.23 -7.73 -5.27
N ARG A 59 -12.91 -8.41 -6.21
CA ARG A 59 -13.06 -7.94 -7.60
C ARG A 59 -13.86 -6.65 -7.77
N ALA A 60 -14.63 -6.24 -6.77
CA ALA A 60 -15.46 -5.04 -6.83
C ALA A 60 -14.69 -3.74 -6.46
N LEU A 61 -13.45 -3.86 -5.97
CA LEU A 61 -12.63 -2.71 -5.55
C LEU A 61 -11.87 -2.07 -6.74
N PRO A 62 -11.54 -0.76 -6.65
CA PRO A 62 -10.56 -0.13 -7.57
C PRO A 62 -9.17 -0.77 -7.44
N GLN A 63 -8.33 -0.68 -8.49
CA GLN A 63 -7.03 -1.38 -8.56
C GLN A 63 -6.14 -1.20 -7.32
N ALA A 64 -5.88 0.04 -6.88
CA ALA A 64 -5.08 0.29 -5.67
C ALA A 64 -5.74 -0.26 -4.38
N GLY A 65 -7.08 -0.34 -4.35
CA GLY A 65 -7.83 -0.97 -3.28
C GLY A 65 -7.75 -2.50 -3.31
N GLN A 66 -7.64 -3.10 -4.50
CA GLN A 66 -7.42 -4.55 -4.67
C GLN A 66 -6.04 -4.93 -4.15
N GLU A 67 -4.98 -4.24 -4.59
CA GLU A 67 -3.60 -4.49 -4.17
C GLU A 67 -3.44 -4.31 -2.65
N GLY A 68 -4.07 -3.26 -2.08
CA GLY A 68 -4.09 -3.06 -0.63
C GLY A 68 -4.83 -4.16 0.12
N MET A 69 -6.00 -4.60 -0.38
CA MET A 69 -6.76 -5.70 0.23
C MET A 69 -5.98 -7.02 0.14
N GLU A 70 -5.30 -7.29 -0.96
CA GLU A 70 -4.43 -8.46 -1.14
C GLU A 70 -3.28 -8.45 -0.13
N SER A 71 -2.64 -7.30 0.11
CA SER A 71 -1.60 -7.15 1.13
C SER A 71 -2.12 -7.48 2.53
N VAL A 72 -3.31 -6.99 2.89
CA VAL A 72 -3.96 -7.28 4.18
C VAL A 72 -4.33 -8.75 4.31
N ILE A 73 -4.96 -9.34 3.29
CA ILE A 73 -5.34 -10.76 3.28
C ILE A 73 -4.10 -11.63 3.41
N GLY A 74 -3.04 -11.34 2.66
CA GLY A 74 -1.77 -12.06 2.75
C GLY A 74 -1.13 -11.95 4.13
N GLY A 75 -1.12 -10.76 4.75
CA GLY A 75 -0.65 -10.58 6.13
C GLY A 75 -1.46 -11.37 7.16
N VAL A 76 -2.79 -11.36 7.03
CA VAL A 76 -3.69 -12.17 7.88
C VAL A 76 -3.45 -13.66 7.66
N ALA A 77 -3.31 -14.11 6.42
CA ALA A 77 -3.01 -15.50 6.10
C ALA A 77 -1.67 -15.94 6.71
N VAL A 78 -0.61 -15.14 6.58
CA VAL A 78 0.69 -15.42 7.22
C VAL A 78 0.54 -15.57 8.74
N PHE A 79 -0.23 -14.70 9.39
CA PHE A 79 -0.50 -14.80 10.83
C PHE A 79 -1.20 -16.12 11.19
N PHE A 80 -2.27 -16.47 10.49
CA PHE A 80 -3.02 -17.71 10.72
C PHE A 80 -2.16 -18.95 10.42
N VAL A 81 -1.47 -19.00 9.27
CA VAL A 81 -0.58 -20.12 8.89
C VAL A 81 0.48 -20.31 9.97
N THR A 82 1.13 -19.23 10.39
CA THR A 82 2.19 -19.28 11.42
C THR A 82 1.62 -19.80 12.74
N GLY A 83 0.50 -19.24 13.20
CA GLY A 83 -0.16 -19.66 14.43
C GLY A 83 -0.51 -21.15 14.44
N MET A 84 -0.99 -21.65 13.30
CA MET A 84 -1.41 -23.02 13.09
C MET A 84 -0.22 -24.00 13.04
N ILE A 85 0.86 -23.65 12.34
CA ILE A 85 2.11 -24.43 12.36
C ILE A 85 2.62 -24.59 13.81
N LEU A 86 2.60 -23.51 14.59
CA LEU A 86 3.06 -23.50 15.98
C LEU A 86 2.15 -24.30 16.91
N TRP A 87 0.83 -24.13 16.77
CA TRP A 87 -0.15 -24.83 17.57
C TRP A 87 -0.03 -26.34 17.38
N MET A 88 0.05 -26.79 16.12
CA MET A 88 0.07 -28.20 15.81
C MET A 88 1.41 -28.86 16.15
N ASN A 89 2.54 -28.19 15.95
CA ASN A 89 3.84 -28.71 16.39
C ASN A 89 3.89 -28.95 17.91
N THR A 90 3.07 -28.22 18.69
CA THR A 90 3.00 -28.36 20.14
C THR A 90 1.97 -29.41 20.60
N HIS A 91 0.82 -29.52 19.91
CA HIS A 91 -0.31 -30.37 20.34
C HIS A 91 -0.41 -31.72 19.59
N ALA A 92 0.33 -31.93 18.50
CA ALA A 92 0.25 -33.15 17.68
C ALA A 92 0.52 -34.47 18.42
N HIS A 93 1.18 -34.43 19.59
CA HIS A 93 1.46 -35.65 20.37
C HIS A 93 0.26 -36.10 21.22
N ASN A 94 -0.63 -35.16 21.60
CA ASN A 94 -1.77 -35.42 22.48
C ASN A 94 -3.12 -35.39 21.76
N MET A 95 -3.20 -34.88 20.53
CA MET A 95 -4.45 -34.76 19.75
C MET A 95 -5.31 -36.02 19.78
N LYS A 96 -4.72 -37.20 19.56
CA LYS A 96 -5.48 -38.47 19.58
C LYS A 96 -6.16 -38.70 20.95
N LYS A 97 -5.46 -38.41 22.04
CA LYS A 97 -5.91 -38.66 23.41
C LYS A 97 -6.90 -37.59 23.91
N GLU A 98 -6.71 -36.33 23.50
CA GLU A 98 -7.65 -35.23 23.75
C GLU A 98 -8.95 -35.42 22.98
N LEU A 99 -8.88 -35.77 21.68
CA LEU A 99 -10.07 -36.04 20.87
C LEU A 99 -10.84 -37.28 21.36
N GLU A 100 -10.14 -38.35 21.78
CA GLU A 100 -10.78 -39.51 22.43
C GLU A 100 -11.46 -39.12 23.76
N SER A 101 -10.87 -38.20 24.53
CA SER A 101 -11.41 -37.70 25.80
C SER A 101 -12.63 -36.78 25.63
N GLU A 102 -12.59 -35.84 24.68
CA GLU A 102 -13.70 -34.95 24.37
C GLU A 102 -14.89 -35.72 23.79
N ALA A 103 -14.63 -36.69 22.91
CA ALA A 103 -15.67 -37.60 22.42
C ALA A 103 -16.30 -38.39 23.57
N ALA A 104 -15.51 -38.87 24.53
CA ALA A 104 -16.02 -39.56 25.72
C ALA A 104 -16.88 -38.66 26.63
N GLN A 105 -16.53 -37.38 26.80
CA GLN A 105 -17.33 -36.42 27.58
C GLN A 105 -18.65 -36.05 26.91
N ALA A 106 -18.70 -35.95 25.57
CA ALA A 106 -19.93 -35.64 24.84
C ALA A 106 -21.02 -36.73 24.99
N ILE A 107 -20.63 -38.00 25.24
CA ILE A 107 -21.57 -39.09 25.59
C ILE A 107 -22.40 -38.76 26.82
N SER A 108 -21.80 -38.08 27.80
CA SER A 108 -22.43 -37.90 29.11
C SER A 108 -23.61 -36.93 29.10
N GLN A 109 -23.79 -36.13 28.03
CA GLN A 109 -24.72 -35.00 28.04
C GLN A 109 -25.74 -34.90 26.89
N SER A 110 -25.56 -35.44 25.66
CA SER A 110 -26.59 -35.24 24.61
C SER A 110 -26.51 -36.15 23.37
N GLY A 111 -27.66 -36.38 22.71
CA GLY A 111 -27.88 -37.35 21.63
C GLY A 111 -27.31 -37.00 20.25
N ALA A 112 -27.76 -37.73 19.21
CA ALA A 112 -27.20 -37.72 17.85
C ALA A 112 -27.10 -36.32 17.18
N TRP A 113 -27.90 -35.35 17.63
CA TRP A 113 -27.87 -33.97 17.13
C TRP A 113 -26.63 -33.19 17.61
N ALA A 114 -26.16 -33.42 18.84
CA ALA A 114 -24.96 -32.76 19.36
C ALA A 114 -23.69 -33.22 18.63
N LEU A 115 -23.62 -34.50 18.25
CA LEU A 115 -22.53 -35.06 17.45
C LEU A 115 -22.55 -34.53 16.01
N ALA A 116 -23.74 -34.37 15.41
CA ALA A 116 -23.88 -33.75 14.10
C ALA A 116 -23.44 -32.28 14.11
N SER A 117 -23.84 -31.52 15.14
CA SER A 117 -23.38 -30.13 15.34
C SER A 117 -21.89 -30.03 15.58
N MET A 118 -21.30 -30.95 16.35
CA MET A 118 -19.86 -30.98 16.59
C MET A 118 -19.09 -31.25 15.30
N ALA A 119 -19.52 -32.23 14.51
CA ALA A 119 -18.93 -32.51 13.20
C ALA A 119 -19.08 -31.33 12.24
N PHE A 120 -20.26 -30.70 12.20
CA PHE A 120 -20.54 -29.51 11.41
C PHE A 120 -19.62 -28.35 11.81
N LEU A 121 -19.55 -27.99 13.10
CA LEU A 121 -18.73 -26.87 13.58
C LEU A 121 -17.23 -27.12 13.39
N ALA A 122 -16.78 -28.36 13.59
CA ALA A 122 -15.39 -28.72 13.34
C ALA A 122 -15.03 -28.59 11.86
N VAL A 123 -15.81 -29.19 10.96
CA VAL A 123 -15.57 -29.08 9.52
C VAL A 123 -15.75 -27.65 9.02
N LEU A 124 -16.68 -26.88 9.58
CA LEU A 124 -16.89 -25.48 9.23
C LEU A 124 -15.69 -24.62 9.64
N LYS A 125 -15.13 -24.84 10.84
CA LYS A 125 -13.95 -24.13 11.31
C LYS A 125 -12.75 -24.41 10.40
N GLU A 126 -12.44 -25.69 10.17
CA GLU A 126 -11.31 -26.08 9.32
C GLU A 126 -11.55 -25.66 7.85
N GLY A 127 -12.80 -25.70 7.38
CA GLY A 127 -13.19 -25.26 6.04
C GLY A 127 -13.12 -23.74 5.86
N PHE A 128 -13.43 -22.95 6.89
CA PHE A 128 -13.25 -21.50 6.89
C PHE A 128 -11.76 -21.14 6.81
N GLU A 129 -10.92 -21.76 7.65
CA GLU A 129 -9.46 -21.58 7.60
C GLU A 129 -8.91 -21.96 6.22
N THR A 130 -9.33 -23.11 5.68
CA THR A 130 -8.96 -23.55 4.32
C THR A 130 -9.35 -22.52 3.26
N SER A 131 -10.56 -21.96 3.33
CA SER A 131 -11.05 -21.00 2.35
C SER A 131 -10.23 -19.70 2.35
N VAL A 132 -9.88 -19.20 3.53
CA VAL A 132 -9.03 -18.01 3.68
C VAL A 132 -7.60 -18.29 3.18
N PHE A 133 -7.02 -19.43 3.51
CA PHE A 133 -5.68 -19.78 3.03
C PHE A 133 -5.62 -20.01 1.52
N LEU A 134 -6.64 -20.68 0.96
CA LEU A 134 -6.71 -20.89 -0.48
C LEU A 134 -6.88 -19.58 -1.23
N LEU A 135 -7.72 -18.65 -0.74
CA LEU A 135 -7.87 -17.33 -1.35
C LEU A 135 -6.52 -16.59 -1.39
N ALA A 136 -5.83 -16.50 -0.25
CA ALA A 136 -4.51 -15.85 -0.17
C ALA A 136 -3.45 -16.54 -1.04
N THR A 137 -3.55 -17.86 -1.23
CA THR A 137 -2.62 -18.59 -2.10
C THR A 137 -3.01 -18.49 -3.58
N PHE A 138 -4.29 -18.29 -3.89
CA PHE A 138 -4.80 -18.15 -5.25
C PHE A 138 -4.44 -16.79 -5.84
N SER A 139 -4.44 -15.73 -5.03
CA SER A 139 -4.02 -14.39 -5.49
C SER A 139 -2.56 -14.39 -5.99
N VAL A 140 -1.70 -15.18 -5.33
CA VAL A 140 -0.28 -15.34 -5.68
C VAL A 140 -0.04 -16.38 -6.79
N ALA A 141 -1.02 -17.21 -7.12
CA ALA A 141 -0.83 -18.28 -8.07
C ALA A 141 -0.87 -17.77 -9.52
N GLN A 142 0.14 -18.15 -10.32
CA GLN A 142 0.16 -17.88 -11.78
C GLN A 142 -1.11 -18.39 -12.52
N SER A 143 -1.82 -19.37 -11.94
CA SER A 143 -3.08 -19.87 -12.46
C SER A 143 -3.95 -20.41 -11.34
N ALA A 144 -5.12 -19.80 -11.16
CA ALA A 144 -6.13 -20.22 -10.19
C ALA A 144 -6.60 -21.66 -10.44
N ALA A 145 -6.70 -22.11 -11.71
CA ALA A 145 -7.13 -23.47 -12.04
C ALA A 145 -6.15 -24.53 -11.52
N TRP A 146 -4.84 -24.31 -11.70
CA TRP A 146 -3.82 -25.19 -11.18
C TRP A 146 -3.75 -25.14 -9.65
N ALA A 147 -3.93 -23.96 -9.05
CA ALA A 147 -4.01 -23.81 -7.60
C ALA A 147 -5.19 -24.60 -7.01
N ALA A 148 -6.38 -24.50 -7.61
CA ALA A 148 -7.57 -25.24 -7.23
C ALA A 148 -7.39 -26.76 -7.41
N ALA A 149 -6.83 -27.20 -8.53
CA ALA A 149 -6.52 -28.61 -8.76
C ALA A 149 -5.57 -29.17 -7.67
N GLY A 150 -4.55 -28.40 -7.28
CA GLY A 150 -3.67 -28.75 -6.16
C GLY A 150 -4.44 -28.98 -4.86
N ALA A 151 -5.31 -28.04 -4.48
CA ALA A 151 -6.13 -28.13 -3.27
C ALA A 151 -7.05 -29.36 -3.28
N VAL A 152 -7.74 -29.61 -4.40
CA VAL A 152 -8.65 -30.75 -4.56
C VAL A 152 -7.89 -32.08 -4.46
N ILE A 153 -6.74 -32.19 -5.12
CA ILE A 153 -5.90 -33.41 -5.03
C ILE A 153 -5.43 -33.62 -3.58
N GLY A 154 -5.02 -32.55 -2.89
CA GLY A 154 -4.63 -32.60 -1.49
C GLY A 154 -5.75 -33.12 -0.59
N LEU A 155 -6.96 -32.57 -0.77
CA LEU A 155 -8.15 -32.99 -0.05
C LEU A 155 -8.53 -34.45 -0.32
N LEU A 156 -8.46 -34.90 -1.58
CA LEU A 156 -8.74 -36.30 -1.93
C LEU A 156 -7.73 -37.26 -1.27
N VAL A 157 -6.45 -36.91 -1.27
CA VAL A 157 -5.41 -37.70 -0.59
C VAL A 157 -5.63 -37.69 0.93
N ALA A 158 -6.03 -36.56 1.51
CA ALA A 158 -6.37 -36.48 2.92
C ALA A 158 -7.56 -37.38 3.30
N VAL A 159 -8.63 -37.38 2.49
CA VAL A 159 -9.79 -38.27 2.69
C VAL A 159 -9.36 -39.73 2.58
N PHE A 160 -8.53 -40.08 1.59
CA PHE A 160 -8.00 -41.43 1.45
C PHE A 160 -7.19 -41.88 2.67
N ILE A 161 -6.30 -41.02 3.17
CA ILE A 161 -5.53 -41.29 4.39
C ILE A 161 -6.46 -41.41 5.60
N GLY A 162 -7.42 -40.50 5.77
CA GLY A 162 -8.40 -40.51 6.85
C GLY A 162 -9.24 -41.80 6.87
N CYS A 163 -9.72 -42.24 5.70
CA CYS A 163 -10.40 -43.53 5.56
C CYS A 163 -9.46 -44.70 5.92
N GLY A 164 -8.21 -44.68 5.47
CA GLY A 164 -7.22 -45.70 5.81
C GLY A 164 -6.92 -45.78 7.31
N ILE A 165 -6.94 -44.65 8.02
CA ILE A 165 -6.82 -44.59 9.48
C ILE A 165 -8.11 -45.12 10.14
N TYR A 166 -9.29 -44.75 9.64
CA TYR A 166 -10.59 -45.19 10.14
C TYR A 166 -10.76 -46.72 10.10
N TYR A 167 -10.35 -47.36 8.99
CA TYR A 167 -10.39 -48.82 8.85
C TYR A 167 -9.21 -49.53 9.52
N GLY A 168 -8.29 -48.79 10.17
CA GLY A 168 -7.13 -49.35 10.89
C GLY A 168 -5.98 -49.84 10.00
N GLY A 169 -6.04 -49.60 8.69
CA GLY A 169 -5.05 -50.05 7.71
C GLY A 169 -3.79 -49.16 7.63
N ILE A 170 -3.84 -47.92 8.11
CA ILE A 170 -2.73 -46.95 8.02
C ILE A 170 -2.36 -46.44 9.42
N ARG A 171 -1.10 -46.64 9.83
CA ARG A 171 -0.53 -46.07 11.07
C ARG A 171 0.52 -45.01 10.74
N ILE A 172 0.10 -43.75 10.62
CA ILE A 172 1.00 -42.61 10.39
C ILE A 172 1.42 -42.00 11.73
N ASN A 173 2.72 -41.67 11.85
CA ASN A 173 3.20 -40.83 12.94
C ASN A 173 2.86 -39.36 12.62
N LEU A 174 1.71 -38.91 13.13
CA LEU A 174 1.18 -37.56 12.88
C LEU A 174 2.17 -36.47 13.26
N SER A 175 2.92 -36.64 14.36
CA SER A 175 3.93 -35.66 14.78
C SER A 175 5.05 -35.49 13.74
N ARG A 176 5.50 -36.57 13.09
CA ARG A 176 6.53 -36.47 12.03
C ARG A 176 5.97 -35.87 10.75
N PHE A 177 4.76 -36.30 10.36
CA PHE A 177 4.08 -35.77 9.18
C PHE A 177 3.92 -34.25 9.29
N PHE A 178 3.34 -33.77 10.37
CA PHE A 178 3.11 -32.35 10.62
C PHE A 178 4.38 -31.52 10.79
N ARG A 179 5.47 -32.11 11.29
CA ARG A 179 6.76 -31.42 11.36
C ARG A 179 7.34 -31.20 9.96
N PHE A 180 7.31 -32.22 9.10
CA PHE A 180 7.81 -32.10 7.72
C PHE A 180 6.95 -31.15 6.88
N THR A 181 5.62 -31.29 6.92
CA THR A 181 4.71 -30.38 6.20
C THR A 181 4.76 -28.96 6.77
N GLY A 182 4.96 -28.82 8.09
CA GLY A 182 5.17 -27.52 8.74
C GLY A 182 6.41 -26.79 8.23
N LEU A 183 7.55 -27.48 8.03
CA LEU A 183 8.74 -26.85 7.44
C LEU A 183 8.45 -26.28 6.04
N PHE A 184 7.72 -27.05 5.23
CA PHE A 184 7.33 -26.60 3.89
C PHE A 184 6.41 -25.38 3.95
N LEU A 185 5.42 -25.37 4.87
CA LEU A 185 4.52 -24.23 5.05
C LEU A 185 5.23 -22.95 5.51
N ILE A 186 6.36 -23.05 6.22
CA ILE A 186 7.18 -21.87 6.54
C ILE A 186 7.71 -21.21 5.26
N PHE A 187 8.15 -21.99 4.28
CA PHE A 187 8.60 -21.43 3.00
C PHE A 187 7.43 -20.83 2.20
N VAL A 188 6.28 -21.48 2.17
CA VAL A 188 5.06 -20.96 1.52
C VAL A 188 4.62 -19.65 2.15
N ALA A 189 4.57 -19.57 3.49
CA ALA A 189 4.23 -18.35 4.20
C ALA A 189 5.29 -17.26 4.03
N GLY A 190 6.57 -17.63 3.88
CA GLY A 190 7.62 -16.72 3.44
C GLY A 190 7.30 -16.13 2.07
N GLY A 191 6.83 -16.95 1.12
CA GLY A 191 6.39 -16.45 -0.18
C GLY A 191 5.20 -15.49 -0.12
N LEU A 192 4.24 -15.76 0.77
CA LEU A 192 3.13 -14.83 1.04
C LEU A 192 3.64 -13.50 1.61
N ILE A 193 4.71 -13.48 2.42
CA ILE A 193 5.35 -12.24 2.90
C ILE A 193 5.85 -11.41 1.72
N ILE A 194 6.55 -12.04 0.76
CA ILE A 194 7.08 -11.34 -0.41
C ILE A 194 5.94 -10.69 -1.19
N THR A 195 4.90 -11.46 -1.52
CA THR A 195 3.77 -10.92 -2.28
C THR A 195 3.01 -9.85 -1.52
N SER A 196 2.80 -9.99 -0.21
CA SER A 196 2.17 -8.94 0.59
C SER A 196 3.00 -7.66 0.64
N LEU A 197 4.33 -7.74 0.62
CA LEU A 197 5.21 -6.58 0.55
C LEU A 197 5.22 -5.94 -0.84
N MET A 198 5.13 -6.77 -1.90
CA MET A 198 5.01 -6.32 -3.28
C MET A 198 3.68 -5.58 -3.50
N THR A 199 2.55 -6.17 -3.12
CA THR A 199 1.23 -5.52 -3.27
C THR A 199 1.07 -4.33 -2.32
N ALA A 200 1.76 -4.31 -1.17
CA ALA A 200 1.87 -3.10 -0.35
C ALA A 200 2.65 -1.98 -1.07
N HIS A 201 3.65 -2.32 -1.89
CA HIS A 201 4.35 -1.33 -2.71
C HIS A 201 3.45 -0.82 -3.83
N GLU A 202 2.76 -1.71 -4.54
CA GLU A 202 1.84 -1.36 -5.64
C GLU A 202 0.69 -0.49 -5.14
N ALA A 203 0.14 -0.79 -3.96
CA ALA A 203 -0.86 0.03 -3.27
C ALA A 203 -0.33 1.39 -2.76
N GLY A 204 0.95 1.70 -2.96
CA GLY A 204 1.60 2.92 -2.51
C GLY A 204 1.88 2.98 -1.01
N TRP A 205 1.66 1.88 -0.28
CA TRP A 205 1.87 1.81 1.17
C TRP A 205 3.37 1.75 1.48
N LEU A 206 4.14 0.90 0.81
CA LEU A 206 5.55 0.65 1.15
C LEU A 206 6.52 0.97 0.00
N ASN A 207 7.08 2.18 0.01
CA ASN A 207 8.02 2.63 -1.05
C ASN A 207 9.51 2.58 -0.68
N ILE A 208 9.86 2.02 0.49
CA ILE A 208 11.26 1.93 0.96
C ILE A 208 11.85 0.57 0.60
N GLY A 209 13.12 0.55 0.20
CA GLY A 209 13.86 -0.69 -0.05
C GLY A 209 13.47 -1.38 -1.36
N GLN A 210 12.96 -0.61 -2.34
CA GLN A 210 12.63 -1.06 -3.70
C GLN A 210 13.85 -1.16 -4.62
N GLN A 211 15.05 -1.11 -4.03
CA GLN A 211 16.29 -1.36 -4.76
C GLN A 211 16.40 -2.86 -5.02
N ARG A 212 16.67 -3.22 -6.27
CA ARG A 212 16.94 -4.60 -6.67
C ARG A 212 18.21 -5.10 -5.98
N VAL A 213 18.10 -6.21 -5.25
CA VAL A 213 19.23 -6.78 -4.50
C VAL A 213 20.03 -7.75 -5.35
N ALA A 214 19.36 -8.52 -6.18
CA ALA A 214 19.99 -9.55 -7.00
C ALA A 214 19.19 -9.77 -8.28
N ASP A 215 19.91 -10.05 -9.37
CA ASP A 215 19.31 -10.62 -10.57
C ASP A 215 19.39 -12.15 -10.47
N LEU A 216 18.26 -12.77 -10.12
CA LEU A 216 18.12 -14.22 -9.99
C LEU A 216 17.53 -14.84 -11.27
N SER A 217 17.55 -14.14 -12.40
CA SER A 217 17.08 -14.67 -13.69
C SER A 217 17.78 -15.98 -14.09
N TRP A 218 19.01 -16.21 -13.64
CA TRP A 218 19.74 -17.47 -13.82
C TRP A 218 19.14 -18.64 -13.00
N LEU A 219 18.55 -18.35 -11.84
CA LEU A 219 17.97 -19.33 -10.92
C LEU A 219 16.47 -19.54 -11.21
N VAL A 220 15.77 -18.47 -11.60
CA VAL A 220 14.34 -18.40 -11.88
C VAL A 220 14.15 -17.86 -13.32
N PRO A 221 14.45 -18.64 -14.37
CA PRO A 221 14.26 -18.19 -15.74
C PRO A 221 12.75 -18.06 -16.03
N PRO A 222 12.26 -16.87 -16.47
CA PRO A 222 10.84 -16.65 -16.73
C PRO A 222 10.26 -17.70 -17.69
N GLY A 223 9.06 -18.21 -17.38
CA GLY A 223 8.35 -19.17 -18.23
C GLY A 223 8.80 -20.64 -18.09
N THR A 224 9.68 -20.98 -17.14
CA THR A 224 10.12 -22.36 -16.93
C THR A 224 9.34 -23.06 -15.80
N VAL A 225 9.27 -24.40 -15.85
CA VAL A 225 8.72 -25.20 -14.73
C VAL A 225 9.54 -24.97 -13.45
N ARG A 226 10.85 -24.73 -13.59
CA ARG A 226 11.74 -24.41 -12.48
C ARG A 226 11.37 -23.08 -11.83
N SER A 227 11.10 -22.03 -12.60
CA SER A 227 10.64 -20.76 -12.04
C SER A 227 9.29 -20.91 -11.34
N ALA A 228 8.35 -21.63 -11.95
CA ALA A 228 7.05 -21.90 -11.33
C ALA A 228 7.19 -22.69 -10.01
N LEU A 229 8.17 -23.60 -9.90
CA LEU A 229 8.48 -24.31 -8.66
C LEU A 229 9.16 -23.40 -7.63
N ILE A 230 10.21 -22.67 -7.99
CA ILE A 230 10.96 -21.85 -7.04
C ILE A 230 10.11 -20.68 -6.54
N THR A 231 9.47 -19.95 -7.45
CA THR A 231 8.57 -18.85 -7.10
C THR A 231 7.29 -19.37 -6.44
N GLY A 232 6.71 -20.48 -6.92
CA GLY A 232 5.47 -21.02 -6.35
C GLY A 232 5.62 -21.78 -5.03
N VAL A 233 6.82 -22.26 -4.68
CA VAL A 233 7.08 -23.02 -3.44
C VAL A 233 7.84 -22.20 -2.41
N LEU A 234 8.90 -21.52 -2.84
CA LEU A 234 9.74 -20.72 -1.96
C LEU A 234 9.34 -19.25 -1.95
N GLY A 235 8.49 -18.82 -2.90
CA GLY A 235 8.08 -17.42 -3.02
C GLY A 235 9.12 -16.50 -3.62
N ILE A 236 10.25 -17.03 -4.09
CA ILE A 236 11.39 -16.22 -4.53
C ILE A 236 11.14 -15.72 -5.96
N PRO A 237 11.00 -14.41 -6.19
CA PRO A 237 10.86 -13.84 -7.53
C PRO A 237 12.20 -13.81 -8.27
N ALA A 238 12.17 -13.57 -9.58
CA ALA A 238 13.38 -13.49 -10.40
C ALA A 238 14.21 -12.23 -10.11
N ASP A 239 13.57 -11.16 -9.64
CA ASP A 239 14.14 -9.85 -9.36
C ASP A 239 13.70 -9.32 -7.99
N PRO A 240 14.14 -9.95 -6.88
CA PRO A 240 13.67 -9.58 -5.55
C PRO A 240 14.17 -8.19 -5.12
N ASN A 241 13.26 -7.43 -4.54
CA ASN A 241 13.58 -6.15 -3.89
C ASN A 241 14.18 -6.38 -2.50
N LEU A 242 14.86 -5.36 -1.98
CA LEU A 242 15.55 -5.45 -0.69
C LEU A 242 14.58 -5.72 0.45
N ILE A 243 13.46 -5.01 0.46
CA ILE A 243 12.45 -5.14 1.51
C ILE A 243 11.79 -6.52 1.50
N GLU A 244 11.50 -7.05 0.32
CA GLU A 244 10.94 -8.39 0.12
C GLU A 244 11.91 -9.48 0.61
N THR A 245 13.18 -9.39 0.19
CA THR A 245 14.23 -10.34 0.59
C THR A 245 14.44 -10.33 2.09
N PHE A 246 14.53 -9.14 2.68
CA PHE A 246 14.70 -8.99 4.12
C PHE A 246 13.51 -9.55 4.90
N GLY A 247 12.28 -9.22 4.47
CA GLY A 247 11.05 -9.74 5.07
C GLY A 247 10.98 -11.26 5.03
N TRP A 248 11.31 -11.86 3.89
CA TRP A 248 11.34 -13.31 3.69
C TRP A 248 12.36 -14.00 4.60
N VAL A 249 13.61 -13.52 4.61
CA VAL A 249 14.68 -14.07 5.46
C VAL A 249 14.32 -13.95 6.93
N LEU A 250 13.83 -12.77 7.35
CA LEU A 250 13.44 -12.50 8.72
C LEU A 250 12.32 -13.45 9.19
N TYR A 251 11.27 -13.61 8.38
CA TYR A 251 10.16 -14.51 8.68
C TYR A 251 10.61 -15.96 8.83
N ILE A 252 11.32 -16.49 7.83
CA ILE A 252 11.79 -17.88 7.85
C ILE A 252 12.72 -18.11 9.03
N ALA A 253 13.67 -17.21 9.28
CA ALA A 253 14.60 -17.32 10.39
C ALA A 253 13.87 -17.37 11.73
N ILE A 254 12.95 -16.43 12.00
CA ILE A 254 12.21 -16.35 13.25
C ILE A 254 11.36 -17.61 13.46
N VAL A 255 10.54 -17.99 12.48
CA VAL A 255 9.58 -19.09 12.63
C VAL A 255 10.30 -20.44 12.70
N THR A 256 11.34 -20.65 11.89
CA THR A 256 12.16 -21.87 11.94
C THR A 256 12.88 -21.99 13.28
N VAL A 257 13.48 -20.89 13.76
CA VAL A 257 14.08 -20.86 15.09
C VAL A 257 13.03 -21.22 16.14
N MET A 258 11.83 -20.63 16.12
CA MET A 258 10.83 -20.87 17.15
C MET A 258 10.33 -22.33 17.21
N ILE A 259 10.18 -22.98 16.06
CA ILE A 259 9.68 -24.36 15.94
C ILE A 259 10.78 -25.38 16.23
N TYR A 260 11.96 -25.18 15.65
CA TYR A 260 13.06 -26.15 15.67
C TYR A 260 14.10 -25.87 16.75
N TRP A 261 13.89 -24.86 17.60
CA TRP A 261 14.80 -24.58 18.71
C TRP A 261 14.97 -25.81 19.61
N PRO A 262 16.22 -26.18 19.97
CA PRO A 262 16.47 -27.31 20.86
C PRO A 262 15.71 -27.14 22.17
N ALA A 263 14.94 -28.15 22.59
CA ALA A 263 14.16 -28.12 23.82
C ALA A 263 15.04 -27.80 25.05
N ASN A 264 16.29 -28.25 25.04
CA ASN A 264 17.26 -28.04 26.12
C ASN A 264 17.82 -26.60 26.20
N ARG A 265 17.55 -25.75 25.21
CA ARG A 265 17.95 -24.34 25.16
C ARG A 265 16.74 -23.40 25.21
N ARG A 266 15.53 -23.90 25.46
CA ARG A 266 14.34 -23.06 25.55
C ARG A 266 14.44 -22.17 26.80
N PRO A 267 14.29 -20.84 26.66
CA PRO A 267 14.35 -19.94 27.81
C PRO A 267 13.23 -20.29 28.80
N SER A 268 13.51 -20.13 30.10
CA SER A 268 12.49 -20.35 31.12
C SER A 268 11.24 -19.49 30.85
N PRO A 269 10.04 -19.92 31.24
CA PRO A 269 8.79 -19.17 31.00
C PRO A 269 8.84 -17.72 31.48
N LYS A 270 9.60 -17.44 32.55
CA LYS A 270 9.82 -16.08 33.07
C LYS A 270 10.70 -15.24 32.15
N VAL A 271 11.76 -15.83 31.59
CA VAL A 271 12.63 -15.16 30.62
C VAL A 271 11.87 -14.89 29.33
N ALA A 272 11.08 -15.85 28.85
CA ALA A 272 10.22 -15.67 27.67
C ALA A 272 9.18 -14.55 27.86
N ALA A 273 8.52 -14.46 29.01
CA ALA A 273 7.60 -13.36 29.30
C ALA A 273 8.31 -12.00 29.35
N ARG A 274 9.52 -11.93 29.93
CA ARG A 274 10.32 -10.70 29.96
C ARG A 274 10.78 -10.28 28.56
N THR A 275 11.22 -11.21 27.72
CA THR A 275 11.62 -10.89 26.35
C THR A 275 10.43 -10.41 25.52
N LEU A 276 9.25 -11.00 25.69
CA LEU A 276 8.02 -10.54 25.01
C LEU A 276 7.63 -9.12 25.43
N LEU A 277 7.67 -8.81 26.73
CA LEU A 277 7.41 -7.46 27.23
C LEU A 277 8.47 -6.46 26.75
N ALA A 278 9.74 -6.85 26.72
CA ALA A 278 10.80 -6.01 26.19
C ALA A 278 10.60 -5.73 24.69
N SER A 279 10.27 -6.73 23.89
CA SER A 279 9.96 -6.54 22.47
C SER A 279 8.71 -5.67 22.25
N ALA A 280 7.68 -5.84 23.07
CA ALA A 280 6.49 -4.99 23.01
C ALA A 280 6.81 -3.53 23.35
N ALA A 281 7.67 -3.30 24.35
CA ALA A 281 8.13 -1.96 24.70
C ALA A 281 8.94 -1.32 23.57
N VAL A 282 9.83 -2.07 22.91
CA VAL A 282 10.59 -1.58 21.74
C VAL A 282 9.66 -1.21 20.59
N LEU A 283 8.68 -2.07 20.27
CA LEU A 283 7.69 -1.81 19.21
C LEU A 283 6.82 -0.59 19.53
N ALA A 284 6.36 -0.45 20.77
CA ALA A 284 5.58 0.71 21.20
C ALA A 284 6.42 2.00 21.17
N LEU A 285 7.68 1.96 21.59
CA LEU A 285 8.59 3.09 21.49
C LEU A 285 8.87 3.48 20.04
N ALA A 286 9.07 2.51 19.14
CA ALA A 286 9.23 2.77 17.72
C ALA A 286 7.96 3.42 17.11
N ALA A 287 6.77 2.92 17.47
CA ALA A 287 5.50 3.50 17.03
C ALA A 287 5.32 4.94 17.52
N ILE A 288 5.57 5.20 18.81
CA ILE A 288 5.51 6.54 19.40
C ILE A 288 6.56 7.45 18.76
N SER A 289 7.76 6.96 18.51
CA SER A 289 8.82 7.72 17.84
C SER A 289 8.41 8.14 16.43
N LEU A 290 7.80 7.24 15.66
CA LEU A 290 7.27 7.58 14.35
C LEU A 290 6.14 8.63 14.46
N LEU A 291 5.20 8.47 15.39
CA LEU A 291 4.11 9.44 15.59
C LEU A 291 4.60 10.84 15.99
N LEU A 292 5.67 10.92 16.78
CA LEU A 292 6.18 12.20 17.31
C LEU A 292 7.24 12.85 16.43
N PHE A 293 8.05 12.06 15.71
CA PHE A 293 9.23 12.52 15.01
C PHE A 293 9.22 12.25 13.50
N TYR A 294 8.13 11.70 12.94
CA TYR A 294 8.03 11.63 11.49
C TYR A 294 8.08 13.05 10.92
N PRO A 295 9.05 13.37 10.04
CA PRO A 295 9.28 14.74 9.57
C PRO A 295 8.01 15.24 8.90
N THR A 296 7.62 16.49 9.09
CA THR A 296 6.53 17.11 8.33
C THR A 296 7.10 17.77 7.08
N PHE A 297 6.47 17.55 5.92
CA PHE A 297 6.88 18.24 4.70
C PHE A 297 6.47 19.70 4.77
N THR A 298 7.44 20.59 4.58
CA THR A 298 7.22 22.02 4.41
C THR A 298 7.60 22.38 2.99
N LEU A 299 6.67 22.96 2.25
CA LEU A 299 6.92 23.37 0.87
C LEU A 299 7.84 24.60 0.90
N GLN A 300 9.10 24.42 0.54
CA GLN A 300 10.09 25.49 0.45
C GLN A 300 10.15 26.03 -0.98
N VAL A 301 9.36 27.06 -1.26
CA VAL A 301 9.33 27.75 -2.55
C VAL A 301 9.66 29.23 -2.34
N PRO A 302 10.47 29.86 -3.22
CA PRO A 302 10.72 31.29 -3.10
C PRO A 302 9.43 32.10 -3.29
N ASP A 303 9.17 33.04 -2.38
CA ASP A 303 8.00 33.93 -2.41
C ASP A 303 7.99 34.86 -3.64
N THR A 304 9.17 35.08 -4.25
CA THR A 304 9.32 35.92 -5.44
C THR A 304 9.92 35.11 -6.58
N ALA A 305 9.29 35.22 -7.74
CA ALA A 305 9.71 34.61 -8.98
C ALA A 305 10.52 35.63 -9.80
N PRO A 306 11.79 35.37 -10.14
CA PRO A 306 12.56 36.25 -11.01
C PRO A 306 12.00 36.23 -12.43
N LEU A 307 11.84 37.43 -13.01
CA LEU A 307 11.39 37.62 -14.38
C LEU A 307 12.60 37.80 -15.30
N VAL A 308 12.53 37.18 -16.47
CA VAL A 308 13.47 37.35 -17.58
C VAL A 308 12.72 37.87 -18.81
N THR A 309 13.44 38.49 -19.74
CA THR A 309 12.87 38.80 -21.05
C THR A 309 12.47 37.52 -21.78
N ASN A 310 11.59 37.61 -22.79
CA ASN A 310 11.12 36.43 -23.53
C ASN A 310 12.27 35.66 -24.23
N ASP A 311 13.38 36.35 -24.55
CA ASP A 311 14.62 35.72 -25.06
C ASP A 311 15.47 35.05 -23.97
N ALA A 312 15.03 35.10 -22.71
CA ALA A 312 15.66 34.53 -21.51
C ALA A 312 17.08 35.03 -21.20
N GLN A 313 17.53 36.14 -21.80
CA GLN A 313 18.90 36.65 -21.63
C GLN A 313 19.04 37.74 -20.56
N ASN A 314 18.01 38.57 -20.35
CA ASN A 314 18.10 39.74 -19.48
C ASN A 314 17.09 39.67 -18.33
N ALA A 315 17.49 40.15 -17.15
CA ALA A 315 16.59 40.27 -16.00
C ALA A 315 15.52 41.35 -16.26
N ALA A 316 14.24 40.98 -16.17
CA ALA A 316 13.10 41.86 -16.42
C ALA A 316 12.44 42.38 -15.12
N GLY A 317 12.71 41.73 -13.97
CA GLY A 317 12.14 42.13 -12.69
C GLY A 317 11.86 40.97 -11.74
N GLN A 318 10.89 41.15 -10.84
CA GLN A 318 10.42 40.14 -9.89
C GLN A 318 8.89 40.11 -9.90
N LEU A 319 8.33 38.94 -9.63
CA LEU A 319 6.90 38.70 -9.57
C LEU A 319 6.55 37.98 -8.27
N GLN A 320 5.48 38.42 -7.62
CA GLN A 320 4.96 37.79 -6.41
C GLN A 320 3.47 37.52 -6.57
N LEU A 321 3.04 36.32 -6.15
CA LEU A 321 1.63 35.95 -6.07
C LEU A 321 1.12 36.26 -4.65
N LEU A 322 0.02 37.01 -4.55
CA LEU A 322 -0.61 37.36 -3.29
C LEU A 322 -2.02 36.77 -3.24
N PRO A 323 -2.40 36.04 -2.18
CA PRO A 323 -3.77 35.56 -2.01
C PRO A 323 -4.72 36.74 -1.69
N VAL A 324 -5.93 36.71 -2.23
CA VAL A 324 -6.97 37.72 -2.01
C VAL A 324 -8.19 37.04 -1.36
N ALA A 325 -8.96 37.81 -0.58
CA ALA A 325 -10.22 37.31 -0.01
C ALA A 325 -11.18 36.82 -1.12
N GLY A 326 -11.70 35.60 -0.99
CA GLY A 326 -12.61 35.00 -1.97
C GLY A 326 -11.96 33.99 -2.93
N ASN A 327 -10.88 33.31 -2.52
CA ASN A 327 -10.15 32.29 -3.31
C ASN A 327 -9.50 32.80 -4.62
N GLY A 328 -9.42 34.11 -4.83
CA GLY A 328 -8.69 34.71 -5.93
C GLY A 328 -7.24 35.03 -5.56
N TYR A 329 -6.46 35.41 -6.57
CA TYR A 329 -5.07 35.84 -6.40
C TYR A 329 -4.85 37.22 -7.02
N GLN A 330 -3.76 37.86 -6.64
CA GLN A 330 -3.27 39.08 -7.25
C GLN A 330 -1.77 38.92 -7.54
N LEU A 331 -1.36 39.26 -8.74
CA LEU A 331 0.05 39.29 -9.12
C LEU A 331 0.61 40.69 -8.91
N SER A 332 1.69 40.78 -8.14
CA SER A 332 2.53 41.97 -8.04
C SER A 332 3.74 41.79 -8.95
N VAL A 333 3.76 42.52 -10.06
CA VAL A 333 4.85 42.51 -11.04
C VAL A 333 5.68 43.75 -10.81
N LYS A 334 6.91 43.58 -10.33
CA LYS A 334 7.89 44.66 -10.14
C LYS A 334 8.90 44.62 -11.26
N THR A 335 8.82 45.60 -12.16
CA THR A 335 9.72 45.74 -13.30
C THR A 335 11.12 46.17 -12.87
N ALA A 336 12.14 45.89 -13.69
CA ALA A 336 13.53 46.31 -13.45
C ALA A 336 13.70 47.84 -13.35
N SER A 337 12.79 48.61 -13.98
CA SER A 337 12.74 50.08 -13.89
C SER A 337 12.11 50.60 -12.59
N GLY A 338 11.65 49.72 -11.70
CA GLY A 338 11.13 50.05 -10.37
C GLY A 338 9.61 50.25 -10.29
N GLY A 339 8.88 50.17 -11.41
CA GLY A 339 7.42 50.24 -11.42
C GLY A 339 6.78 48.93 -10.96
N THR A 340 5.77 49.02 -10.09
CA THR A 340 4.97 47.86 -9.63
C THR A 340 3.58 47.91 -10.26
N THR A 341 3.20 46.86 -10.97
CA THR A 341 1.85 46.68 -11.52
C THR A 341 1.14 45.53 -10.83
N LEU A 342 -0.11 45.74 -10.44
CA LEU A 342 -0.95 44.73 -9.82
C LEU A 342 -1.96 44.18 -10.82
N ILE A 343 -1.98 42.86 -11.02
CA ILE A 343 -2.91 42.17 -11.91
C ILE A 343 -3.83 41.29 -11.07
N ASN A 344 -5.15 41.51 -11.17
CA ASN A 344 -6.12 40.73 -10.41
C ASN A 344 -6.47 39.42 -11.14
N LEU A 345 -6.49 38.31 -10.41
CA LEU A 345 -6.80 36.96 -10.89
C LEU A 345 -7.98 36.41 -10.09
N PRO A 346 -9.23 36.73 -10.49
CA PRO A 346 -10.39 36.30 -9.74
C PRO A 346 -10.67 34.80 -9.95
N ALA A 347 -11.22 34.14 -8.93
CA ALA A 347 -11.38 32.69 -8.90
C ALA A 347 -12.34 32.15 -9.99
N ASP A 348 -13.33 32.94 -10.37
CA ASP A 348 -14.33 32.63 -11.39
C ASP A 348 -13.78 32.68 -12.83
N ALA A 349 -12.67 33.39 -13.04
CA ALA A 349 -11.97 33.46 -14.33
C ALA A 349 -10.91 32.37 -14.51
N ALA A 350 -10.69 31.53 -13.49
CA ALA A 350 -9.73 30.43 -13.55
C ALA A 350 -10.23 29.32 -14.48
N THR A 351 -9.33 28.78 -15.30
CA THR A 351 -9.59 27.60 -16.13
C THR A 351 -8.73 26.44 -15.66
N ALA A 352 -9.31 25.24 -15.62
CA ALA A 352 -8.55 24.05 -15.26
C ALA A 352 -7.60 23.68 -16.41
N GLY A 353 -6.31 23.70 -16.12
CA GLY A 353 -5.24 23.37 -17.05
C GLY A 353 -4.26 22.35 -16.47
N SER A 354 -3.18 22.12 -17.20
CA SER A 354 -2.09 21.30 -16.72
C SER A 354 -0.76 21.77 -17.27
N GLN A 355 0.18 22.01 -16.36
CA GLN A 355 1.53 22.43 -16.70
C GLN A 355 2.53 21.53 -15.99
N ALA A 356 3.52 21.05 -16.75
CA ALA A 356 4.49 20.05 -16.30
C ALA A 356 3.84 18.76 -15.71
N GLY A 357 2.66 18.38 -16.21
CA GLY A 357 1.93 17.17 -15.78
C GLY A 357 1.19 17.30 -14.46
N MET A 358 1.15 18.49 -13.85
CA MET A 358 0.38 18.77 -12.64
C MET A 358 -0.92 19.52 -12.98
N PRO A 359 -2.03 19.28 -12.26
CA PRO A 359 -3.23 20.09 -12.39
C PRO A 359 -2.95 21.51 -11.90
N ALA A 360 -3.28 22.51 -12.71
CA ALA A 360 -3.05 23.91 -12.41
C ALA A 360 -4.29 24.75 -12.77
N ASP A 361 -4.50 25.81 -12.01
CA ASP A 361 -5.44 26.86 -12.37
C ASP A 361 -4.74 27.85 -13.29
N GLU A 362 -5.33 28.11 -14.45
CA GLU A 362 -4.79 28.98 -15.48
C GLU A 362 -5.66 30.21 -15.70
N TRP A 363 -5.03 31.38 -15.81
CA TRP A 363 -5.67 32.64 -16.14
C TRP A 363 -5.05 33.25 -17.39
N THR A 364 -5.90 33.89 -18.20
CA THR A 364 -5.47 34.72 -19.34
C THR A 364 -6.04 36.12 -19.18
N VAL A 365 -5.19 37.10 -18.87
CA VAL A 365 -5.56 38.50 -18.68
C VAL A 365 -5.14 39.31 -19.90
N LYS A 366 -6.12 39.84 -20.62
CA LYS A 366 -5.90 40.68 -21.81
C LYS A 366 -6.10 42.15 -21.46
N SER A 367 -5.07 42.96 -21.66
CA SER A 367 -5.09 44.41 -21.45
C SER A 367 -4.80 45.13 -22.77
N THR A 368 -5.49 46.23 -23.04
CA THR A 368 -5.22 47.06 -24.22
C THR A 368 -5.06 48.51 -23.78
N TYR A 369 -3.98 49.17 -24.22
CA TYR A 369 -3.73 50.57 -23.91
C TYR A 369 -2.98 51.29 -25.04
N SER A 370 -3.02 52.62 -25.02
CA SER A 370 -2.27 53.45 -25.95
C SER A 370 -0.86 53.67 -25.41
N PRO A 371 0.21 53.34 -26.17
CA PRO A 371 1.58 53.46 -25.69
C PRO A 371 1.96 54.93 -25.43
N PRO A 372 2.47 55.27 -24.24
CA PRO A 372 2.82 56.64 -23.89
C PRO A 372 4.01 57.15 -24.74
N GLY A 373 3.88 58.34 -25.31
CA GLY A 373 4.93 58.97 -26.12
C GLY A 373 5.01 58.50 -27.57
N ALA A 374 4.06 57.69 -28.04
CA ALA A 374 4.01 57.27 -29.43
C ALA A 374 3.64 58.46 -30.37
N PRO A 375 4.31 58.62 -31.52
CA PRO A 375 4.10 59.75 -32.42
C PRO A 375 2.73 59.64 -33.12
N ALA A 376 1.95 60.72 -33.10
CA ALA A 376 0.64 60.77 -33.74
C ALA A 376 0.71 60.88 -35.29
N ILE A 377 1.90 61.22 -35.82
CA ILE A 377 2.16 61.38 -37.25
C ILE A 377 3.43 60.59 -37.59
N LEU A 378 3.38 59.81 -38.67
CA LEU A 378 4.50 59.02 -39.16
C LEU A 378 4.74 59.28 -40.64
N ASP A 379 6.01 59.46 -41.01
CA ASP A 379 6.43 59.45 -42.42
C ASP A 379 6.58 58.02 -42.94
N LEU A 380 6.62 57.87 -44.27
CA LEU A 380 6.77 56.56 -44.93
C LEU A 380 8.02 55.82 -44.44
N ASP A 381 9.15 56.51 -44.30
CA ASP A 381 10.40 55.90 -43.81
C ASP A 381 10.27 55.37 -42.38
N ALA A 382 9.53 56.08 -41.52
CA ALA A 382 9.28 55.65 -40.14
C ALA A 382 8.37 54.41 -40.10
N VAL A 383 7.34 54.36 -40.94
CA VAL A 383 6.46 53.18 -41.08
C VAL A 383 7.25 51.97 -41.59
N VAL A 384 8.09 52.16 -42.61
CA VAL A 384 8.95 51.11 -43.19
C VAL A 384 9.94 50.58 -42.16
N ALA A 385 10.56 51.46 -41.35
CA ALA A 385 11.47 51.08 -40.28
C ALA A 385 10.77 50.22 -39.21
N LEU A 386 9.57 50.61 -38.79
CA LEU A 386 8.77 49.86 -37.81
C LEU A 386 8.29 48.50 -38.34
N TYR A 387 8.16 48.35 -39.65
CA TYR A 387 7.78 47.10 -40.32
C TYR A 387 8.99 46.28 -40.82
N GLY A 388 10.16 46.45 -40.22
CA GLY A 388 11.36 45.65 -40.52
C GLY A 388 11.99 45.96 -41.88
N ASN A 389 12.05 47.25 -42.21
CA ASN A 389 12.59 47.81 -43.46
C ASN A 389 11.90 47.28 -44.72
N ARG A 390 10.58 47.03 -44.65
CA ARG A 390 9.75 46.65 -45.79
C ARG A 390 8.52 47.54 -45.85
N ILE A 391 8.02 47.80 -47.06
CA ILE A 391 6.75 48.50 -47.25
C ILE A 391 5.62 47.55 -46.86
N PRO A 392 4.71 47.94 -45.95
CA PRO A 392 3.59 47.07 -45.58
C PRO A 392 2.66 46.81 -46.77
N ILE A 393 2.03 45.64 -46.77
CA ILE A 393 1.11 45.24 -47.84
C ILE A 393 -0.05 46.25 -47.93
N GLY A 394 -0.31 46.76 -49.14
CA GLY A 394 -1.39 47.74 -49.38
C GLY A 394 -1.00 49.20 -49.17
N LEU A 395 0.29 49.49 -48.94
CA LEU A 395 0.88 50.82 -49.05
C LEU A 395 1.72 50.88 -50.34
N ASP A 396 1.35 51.78 -51.24
CA ASP A 396 2.13 52.12 -52.44
C ASP A 396 2.76 53.52 -52.24
N PRO A 397 4.10 53.65 -52.15
CA PRO A 397 4.77 54.94 -51.97
C PRO A 397 4.43 56.00 -53.01
N ALA A 398 4.12 55.61 -54.25
CA ALA A 398 3.80 56.55 -55.31
C ALA A 398 2.39 57.14 -55.15
N GLN A 399 1.47 56.37 -54.57
CA GLN A 399 0.07 56.78 -54.35
C GLN A 399 -0.17 57.29 -52.93
N HIS A 400 0.66 56.87 -51.98
CA HIS A 400 0.56 57.16 -50.56
C HIS A 400 1.93 57.64 -50.04
N PRO A 401 2.35 58.88 -50.32
CA PRO A 401 3.71 59.34 -50.00
C PRO A 401 3.96 59.66 -48.51
N GLY A 402 2.95 59.61 -47.64
CA GLY A 402 2.99 60.16 -46.28
C GLY A 402 2.81 61.69 -46.25
N PRO A 403 2.82 62.34 -45.06
CA PRO A 403 2.76 61.73 -43.73
C PRO A 403 1.39 61.10 -43.43
N TYR A 404 1.38 60.07 -42.57
CA TYR A 404 0.18 59.37 -42.11
C TYR A 404 -0.18 59.80 -40.68
N GLN A 405 -1.48 59.85 -40.38
CA GLN A 405 -1.96 59.87 -39.01
C GLN A 405 -1.85 58.46 -38.42
N ALA A 406 -1.24 58.32 -37.26
CA ALA A 406 -0.95 57.04 -36.63
C ALA A 406 -1.67 56.90 -35.29
N ALA A 407 -2.59 55.95 -35.21
CA ALA A 407 -3.23 55.53 -33.96
C ALA A 407 -2.56 54.24 -33.46
N TRP A 408 -1.99 54.30 -32.26
CA TRP A 408 -1.23 53.19 -31.67
C TRP A 408 -2.09 52.41 -30.68
N THR A 409 -1.95 51.10 -30.69
CA THR A 409 -2.64 50.21 -29.77
C THR A 409 -1.71 49.08 -29.37
N LEU A 410 -1.51 48.90 -28.07
CA LEU A 410 -0.74 47.80 -27.53
C LEU A 410 -1.69 46.78 -26.90
N HIS A 411 -1.62 45.54 -27.37
CA HIS A 411 -2.31 44.40 -26.79
C HIS A 411 -1.33 43.63 -25.91
N CYS A 412 -1.57 43.62 -24.60
CA CYS A 412 -0.76 42.92 -23.61
C CYS A 412 -1.55 41.70 -23.12
N ASN A 413 -1.04 40.50 -23.38
CA ASN A 413 -1.64 39.25 -22.95
C ASN A 413 -0.78 38.58 -21.88
N VAL A 414 -1.32 38.42 -20.68
CA VAL A 414 -0.64 37.81 -19.54
C VAL A 414 -1.27 36.46 -19.25
N GLN A 415 -0.47 35.40 -19.29
CA GLN A 415 -0.85 34.05 -18.92
C GLN A 415 -0.22 33.69 -17.58
N VAL A 416 -1.00 33.05 -16.70
CA VAL A 416 -0.60 32.73 -15.34
C VAL A 416 -1.08 31.33 -15.00
N SER A 417 -0.20 30.53 -14.40
CA SER A 417 -0.50 29.19 -13.90
C SER A 417 -0.18 29.11 -12.41
N VAL A 418 -1.14 28.68 -11.60
CA VAL A 418 -0.98 28.47 -10.15
C VAL A 418 -1.37 27.03 -9.82
N ALA A 419 -0.55 26.33 -9.04
CA ALA A 419 -0.82 24.97 -8.58
C ALA A 419 -0.66 24.91 -7.06
N GLN A 420 -1.63 24.32 -6.35
CA GLN A 420 -1.62 24.18 -4.88
C GLN A 420 -1.38 25.53 -4.14
N GLY A 421 -1.86 26.64 -4.70
CA GLY A 421 -1.68 27.99 -4.14
C GLY A 421 -0.30 28.62 -4.38
N VAL A 422 0.55 28.00 -5.20
CA VAL A 422 1.89 28.46 -5.55
C VAL A 422 1.97 28.81 -7.03
N LEU A 423 2.68 29.88 -7.37
CA LEU A 423 2.93 30.27 -8.75
C LEU A 423 3.81 29.23 -9.44
N LEU A 424 3.25 28.54 -10.44
CA LEU A 424 3.99 27.59 -11.26
C LEU A 424 4.69 28.28 -12.44
N GLY A 425 4.08 29.36 -12.95
CA GLY A 425 4.57 30.08 -14.12
C GLY A 425 3.71 31.28 -14.45
N ALA A 426 4.31 32.27 -15.10
CA ALA A 426 3.62 33.39 -15.71
C ALA A 426 4.43 33.91 -16.90
N SER A 427 3.74 34.38 -17.93
CA SER A 427 4.35 35.04 -19.07
C SER A 427 3.47 36.16 -19.58
N ALA A 428 4.09 37.17 -20.18
CA ALA A 428 3.43 38.28 -20.82
C ALA A 428 4.02 38.49 -22.21
N GLN A 429 3.13 38.70 -23.16
CA GLN A 429 3.47 38.99 -24.55
C GLN A 429 2.70 40.22 -25.00
N ALA A 430 3.40 41.11 -25.71
CA ALA A 430 2.85 42.36 -26.20
C ALA A 430 2.86 42.40 -27.73
N ASP A 431 1.70 42.63 -28.33
CA ASP A 431 1.55 42.92 -29.75
C ASP A 431 1.24 44.41 -29.92
N GLU A 432 2.15 45.15 -30.58
CA GLU A 432 1.96 46.56 -30.88
C GLU A 432 1.45 46.73 -32.31
N VAL A 433 0.34 47.44 -32.44
CA VAL A 433 -0.36 47.62 -33.70
C VAL A 433 -0.55 49.12 -33.96
N ILE A 434 -0.29 49.51 -35.20
CA ILE A 434 -0.41 50.88 -35.68
C ILE A 434 -1.49 50.92 -36.74
N THR A 435 -2.49 51.79 -36.56
CA THR A 435 -3.51 52.07 -37.55
C THR A 435 -3.20 53.39 -38.23
N LEU A 436 -2.87 53.31 -39.51
CA LEU A 436 -2.49 54.44 -40.37
C LEU A 436 -3.70 54.94 -41.14
N SER A 437 -3.87 56.26 -41.19
CA SER A 437 -4.90 56.94 -42.00
C SER A 437 -4.34 58.21 -42.67
N GLY A 438 -5.04 58.70 -43.68
CA GLY A 438 -4.60 59.86 -44.48
C GLY A 438 -3.68 59.49 -45.64
N SER A 439 -3.01 60.49 -46.23
CA SER A 439 -2.11 60.35 -47.39
C SER A 439 -2.66 59.49 -48.54
N GLY A 440 -3.89 59.77 -48.97
CA GLY A 440 -4.53 59.08 -50.10
C GLY A 440 -5.13 57.70 -49.80
N LEU A 441 -4.98 57.17 -48.59
CA LEU A 441 -5.57 55.88 -48.19
C LEU A 441 -7.10 55.97 -48.16
N GLN A 442 -7.77 55.13 -48.97
CA GLN A 442 -9.24 55.05 -49.03
C GLN A 442 -9.86 54.43 -47.76
N SER A 443 -9.10 53.60 -47.04
CA SER A 443 -9.49 53.05 -45.75
C SER A 443 -8.26 52.90 -44.85
N PRO A 444 -8.42 53.00 -43.51
CA PRO A 444 -7.30 52.83 -42.58
C PRO A 444 -6.56 51.51 -42.81
N ARG A 445 -5.25 51.52 -42.56
CA ARG A 445 -4.38 50.35 -42.70
C ARG A 445 -3.75 50.02 -41.35
N THR A 446 -4.02 48.83 -40.87
CA THR A 446 -3.51 48.34 -39.59
C THR A 446 -2.29 47.46 -39.83
N VAL A 447 -1.19 47.77 -39.15
CA VAL A 447 0.11 47.11 -39.32
C VAL A 447 0.68 46.77 -37.94
N THR A 448 1.16 45.54 -37.76
CA THR A 448 1.87 45.14 -36.54
C THR A 448 3.31 45.68 -36.58
N ALA A 449 3.70 46.43 -35.55
CA ALA A 449 5.07 46.92 -35.40
C ALA A 449 5.99 45.75 -35.04
N ARG A 450 7.05 45.52 -35.82
CA ARG A 450 8.03 44.44 -35.58
C ARG A 450 9.13 44.84 -34.60
N HIS A 451 9.37 46.14 -34.45
CA HIS A 451 10.26 46.69 -33.43
C HIS A 451 9.40 47.35 -32.35
N PRO A 452 9.23 46.70 -31.19
CA PRO A 452 8.37 47.22 -30.12
C PRO A 452 8.93 48.52 -29.53
N THR A 453 8.05 49.47 -29.23
CA THR A 453 8.39 50.65 -28.44
C THR A 453 8.82 50.27 -27.03
N ALA A 454 9.44 51.20 -26.28
CA ALA A 454 9.80 50.97 -24.88
C ALA A 454 8.58 50.57 -24.02
N ALA A 455 7.37 51.01 -24.37
CA ALA A 455 6.14 50.60 -23.72
C ALA A 455 5.81 49.11 -23.96
N ALA A 456 5.99 48.62 -25.19
CA ALA A 456 5.82 47.22 -25.53
C ALA A 456 6.88 46.31 -24.85
N SER A 457 8.09 46.83 -24.61
CA SER A 457 9.12 46.11 -23.84
C SER A 457 8.73 45.85 -22.36
N GLY A 458 7.83 46.65 -21.79
CA GLY A 458 7.34 46.48 -20.42
C GLY A 458 6.35 45.33 -20.22
N CYS A 459 5.73 44.81 -21.29
CA CYS A 459 4.83 43.65 -21.26
C CYS A 459 5.47 42.38 -21.86
N ASN A 460 6.75 42.40 -22.23
CA ASN A 460 7.46 41.21 -22.72
C ASN A 460 8.36 40.62 -21.63
N TRP A 461 7.81 39.71 -20.83
CA TRP A 461 8.53 39.04 -19.75
C TRP A 461 7.98 37.64 -19.49
N GLN A 462 8.80 36.77 -18.93
CA GLN A 462 8.41 35.44 -18.48
C GLN A 462 9.11 35.09 -17.16
N VAL A 463 8.49 34.25 -16.35
CA VAL A 463 9.14 33.68 -15.16
C VAL A 463 10.31 32.81 -15.60
N SER A 464 11.46 32.93 -14.91
CA SER A 464 12.66 32.17 -15.27
C SER A 464 12.41 30.65 -15.26
N GLY A 465 12.96 29.94 -16.25
CA GLY A 465 12.84 28.48 -16.32
C GLY A 465 13.41 27.76 -15.09
N ALA A 466 14.47 28.31 -14.47
CA ALA A 466 15.06 27.76 -13.25
C ALA A 466 14.08 27.81 -12.06
N TYR A 467 13.32 28.89 -11.91
CA TYR A 467 12.26 28.99 -10.90
C TYR A 467 11.16 27.96 -11.18
N GLN A 468 10.64 27.91 -12.41
CA GLN A 468 9.57 26.99 -12.79
C GLN A 468 9.95 25.53 -12.48
N GLN A 469 11.19 25.14 -12.82
CA GLN A 469 11.71 23.81 -12.55
C GLN A 469 11.84 23.53 -11.05
N SER A 470 12.37 24.48 -10.26
CA SER A 470 12.48 24.31 -8.81
C SER A 470 11.12 24.14 -8.12
N VAL A 471 10.10 24.88 -8.58
CA VAL A 471 8.74 24.78 -8.05
C VAL A 471 8.09 23.47 -8.47
N SER A 472 8.26 23.05 -9.72
CA SER A 472 7.72 21.77 -10.18
C SER A 472 8.33 20.59 -9.42
N ASP A 473 9.64 20.62 -9.19
CA ASP A 473 10.33 19.57 -8.44
C ASP A 473 9.85 19.53 -6.98
N ALA A 474 9.68 20.70 -6.35
CA ALA A 474 9.17 20.80 -4.97
C ALA A 474 7.71 20.30 -4.84
N LEU A 475 6.85 20.62 -5.80
CA LEU A 475 5.45 20.16 -5.82
C LEU A 475 5.36 18.64 -6.08
N GLN A 476 6.19 18.09 -6.96
CA GLN A 476 6.26 16.63 -7.18
C GLN A 476 6.75 15.89 -5.93
N GLN A 477 7.74 16.44 -5.22
CA GLN A 477 8.19 15.89 -3.93
C GLN A 477 7.08 15.95 -2.88
N MET A 478 6.31 17.03 -2.83
CA MET A 478 5.16 17.16 -1.93
C MET A 478 4.12 16.07 -2.19
N GLN A 479 3.80 15.80 -3.46
CA GLN A 479 2.83 14.77 -3.82
C GLN A 479 3.32 13.37 -3.42
N THR A 480 4.56 13.03 -3.74
CA THR A 480 5.20 11.77 -3.33
C THR A 480 5.22 11.61 -1.80
N TYR A 481 5.48 12.72 -1.09
CA TYR A 481 5.46 12.74 0.36
C TYR A 481 4.04 12.52 0.92
N GLN A 482 3.01 13.12 0.33
CA GLN A 482 1.63 12.92 0.77
C GLN A 482 1.19 11.45 0.63
N ASP A 483 1.57 10.80 -0.47
CA ASP A 483 1.26 9.40 -0.73
C ASP A 483 1.90 8.48 0.31
N THR A 484 3.16 8.74 0.66
CA THR A 484 3.90 7.95 1.65
C THR A 484 3.57 8.31 3.10
N TYR A 485 3.16 9.55 3.38
CA TYR A 485 2.87 10.05 4.73
C TYR A 485 1.81 9.21 5.43
N ARG A 486 0.72 8.88 4.72
CA ARG A 486 -0.38 8.08 5.29
C ARG A 486 0.10 6.74 5.81
N PHE A 487 0.98 6.07 5.09
CA PHE A 487 1.53 4.81 5.55
C PHE A 487 2.41 5.00 6.78
N TRP A 488 3.41 5.87 6.70
CA TRP A 488 4.44 5.98 7.73
C TRP A 488 3.98 6.68 9.00
N ALA A 489 3.20 7.76 8.87
CA ALA A 489 2.75 8.53 10.01
C ALA A 489 1.49 7.94 10.66
N VAL A 490 0.70 7.14 9.93
CA VAL A 490 -0.58 6.61 10.45
C VAL A 490 -0.61 5.09 10.48
N MET A 491 -0.44 4.41 9.34
CA MET A 491 -0.69 2.97 9.24
C MET A 491 0.36 2.11 9.97
N LEU A 492 1.65 2.41 9.79
CA LEU A 492 2.75 1.66 10.39
C LEU A 492 2.76 1.79 11.93
N PRO A 493 2.62 2.98 12.55
CA PRO A 493 2.52 3.09 13.99
C PRO A 493 1.33 2.31 14.57
N VAL A 494 0.18 2.34 13.89
CA VAL A 494 -1.01 1.55 14.29
C VAL A 494 -0.70 0.05 14.26
N LEU A 495 -0.06 -0.45 13.19
CA LEU A 495 0.36 -1.84 13.08
C LEU A 495 1.35 -2.24 14.18
N LEU A 496 2.36 -1.38 14.45
CA LEU A 496 3.35 -1.62 15.51
C LEU A 496 2.70 -1.64 16.90
N LEU A 497 1.73 -0.77 17.17
CA LEU A 497 0.97 -0.76 18.43
C LEU A 497 0.08 -2.00 18.56
N ALA A 498 -0.57 -2.43 17.48
CA ALA A 498 -1.35 -3.67 17.46
C ALA A 498 -0.45 -4.89 17.75
N LEU A 499 0.74 -4.96 17.14
CA LEU A 499 1.71 -6.02 17.39
C LEU A 499 2.24 -5.98 18.83
N ALA A 500 2.55 -4.81 19.36
CA ALA A 500 2.95 -4.62 20.75
C ALA A 500 1.87 -5.11 21.71
N LEU A 501 0.60 -4.82 21.44
CA LEU A 501 -0.54 -5.29 22.22
C LEU A 501 -0.63 -6.82 22.22
N ILE A 502 -0.47 -7.47 21.06
CA ILE A 502 -0.46 -8.94 20.94
C ILE A 502 0.64 -9.56 21.81
N PHE A 503 1.84 -8.97 21.81
CA PHE A 503 2.96 -9.44 22.62
C PHE A 503 2.71 -9.26 24.12
N VAL A 504 2.12 -8.13 24.53
CA VAL A 504 1.70 -7.90 25.92
C VAL A 504 0.67 -8.92 26.38
N ILE A 505 -0.37 -9.17 25.57
CA ILE A 505 -1.41 -10.18 25.88
C ILE A 505 -0.78 -11.57 26.01
N SER A 506 0.14 -11.92 25.12
CA SER A 506 0.84 -13.21 25.14
C SER A 506 1.72 -13.36 26.39
N ALA A 507 2.46 -12.32 26.77
CA ALA A 507 3.25 -12.31 27.99
C ALA A 507 2.37 -12.42 29.24
N LEU A 508 1.24 -11.71 29.29
CA LEU A 508 0.25 -11.80 30.36
C LEU A 508 -0.29 -13.22 30.50
N ARG A 509 -0.63 -13.90 29.40
CA ARG A 509 -1.07 -15.31 29.44
C ARG A 509 -0.02 -16.23 30.07
N VAL A 510 1.26 -16.05 29.71
CA VAL A 510 2.37 -16.82 30.30
C VAL A 510 2.50 -16.55 31.80
N LEU A 511 2.44 -15.27 32.21
CA LEU A 511 2.53 -14.88 33.62
C LEU A 511 1.34 -15.37 34.45
N LEU A 512 0.12 -15.30 33.90
CA LEU A 512 -1.09 -15.80 34.54
C LEU A 512 -1.04 -17.31 34.74
N LYS A 513 -0.53 -18.07 33.75
CA LYS A 513 -0.34 -19.51 33.88
C LYS A 513 0.63 -19.86 35.01
N LEU A 514 1.78 -19.16 35.08
CA LEU A 514 2.76 -19.35 36.16
C LEU A 514 2.20 -18.98 37.55
N ARG A 515 1.33 -17.97 37.62
CA ARG A 515 0.66 -17.58 38.86
C ARG A 515 -0.31 -18.67 39.33
N ASN A 516 -1.11 -19.21 38.43
CA ASN A 516 -2.06 -20.27 38.75
C ASN A 516 -1.36 -21.57 39.19
N GLU A 517 -0.25 -21.94 38.55
CA GLU A 517 0.57 -23.08 38.97
C GLU A 517 1.14 -22.88 40.39
N ARG A 518 1.63 -21.68 40.73
CA ARG A 518 2.10 -21.37 42.09
C ARG A 518 0.98 -21.47 43.15
N LEU A 519 -0.21 -20.96 42.84
CA LEU A 519 -1.35 -21.02 43.76
C LEU A 519 -1.82 -22.47 43.97
N SER A 520 -1.79 -23.31 42.94
CA SER A 520 -2.14 -24.73 43.04
C SER A 520 -1.15 -25.52 43.91
N VAL A 521 0.15 -25.22 43.83
CA VAL A 521 1.18 -25.84 44.68
C VAL A 521 1.03 -25.37 46.13
N SER A 522 0.86 -24.06 46.35
CA SER A 522 0.69 -23.51 47.71
C SER A 522 -0.62 -23.97 48.39
N GLY A 523 -1.67 -24.26 47.63
CA GLY A 523 -2.93 -24.80 48.14
C GLY A 523 -2.87 -26.28 48.52
N LYS A 524 -1.96 -27.06 47.91
CA LYS A 524 -1.72 -28.46 48.30
C LYS A 524 -0.88 -28.56 49.57
N ASP A 525 0.08 -27.66 49.74
CA ASP A 525 0.94 -27.64 50.95
C ASP A 525 0.20 -27.06 52.18
N GLY A 526 -0.83 -26.23 51.97
CA GLY A 526 -1.66 -25.65 53.04
C GLY A 526 -2.73 -26.58 53.64
N LEU A 527 -3.00 -27.74 53.05
CA LEU A 527 -4.02 -28.70 53.50
C LEU A 527 -3.45 -29.94 54.22
N SER A 528 -2.13 -29.99 54.44
CA SER A 528 -1.48 -31.05 55.21
C SER A 528 -1.07 -30.57 56.61
N PHE A 529 -2.04 -30.16 57.42
CA PHE A 529 -1.87 -30.06 58.88
C PHE A 529 -3.01 -30.80 59.58
N GLY A 530 -2.72 -32.03 60.00
CA GLY A 530 -3.64 -32.90 60.73
C GLY A 530 -3.06 -34.28 60.98
N SER A 531 -2.20 -34.38 62.00
CA SER A 531 -1.69 -35.64 62.58
C SER A 531 -2.81 -36.52 63.15
N PRO A 532 -2.58 -37.83 63.40
CA PRO A 532 -2.21 -38.18 64.78
C PRO A 532 -1.15 -39.29 64.91
N LEU A 533 -0.57 -39.34 66.12
CA LEU A 533 0.39 -40.32 66.65
C LEU A 533 0.03 -41.79 66.38
N HIS A 534 1.06 -42.63 66.13
CA HIS A 534 1.27 -43.88 66.90
C HIS A 534 2.68 -44.49 66.71
N THR A 535 3.44 -44.49 67.82
CA THR A 535 4.40 -45.49 68.34
C THR A 535 4.83 -46.70 67.50
N GLY A 536 6.16 -46.96 67.42
CA GLY A 536 6.71 -48.29 67.07
C GLY A 536 8.22 -48.41 66.82
N LEU A 537 9.05 -48.29 67.86
CA LEU A 537 10.39 -48.90 68.12
C LEU A 537 11.56 -48.84 67.08
N PRO A 538 12.83 -48.77 67.56
CA PRO A 538 14.02 -48.72 66.71
C PRO A 538 14.61 -50.12 66.44
N LYS A 539 15.25 -50.30 65.28
CA LYS A 539 16.25 -51.36 65.08
C LYS A 539 17.49 -50.83 64.37
N ASN A 540 18.59 -50.82 65.13
CA ASN A 540 19.96 -50.97 64.63
C ASN A 540 20.09 -52.31 63.89
N LYS A 541 20.60 -52.30 62.67
CA LYS A 541 21.87 -52.95 62.25
C LYS A 541 22.15 -52.67 60.79
#